data_AF-A0A7Y5UA80-F1
#
_entry.id   AF-A0A7Y5UA80-F1
#
_cell.length_a   1.000
_cell.length_b   1.000
_cell.length_c   1.000
_cell.angle_alpha   90.00
_cell.angle_beta   90.00
_cell.angle_gamma   90.00
#
_symmetry.space_group_name_H-M   'P 1'
#
loop_
_entity.id
_entity.type
_entity.pdbx_description
1 polymer ?
#
loop_
_entity_poly.entity_id
_entity_poly.type
_entity_poly.pdbx_seq_one_letter_code
_entity_poly.pdbx_strand_id
1 'polypeptide(L)'
;MREFNLEAVKTDGWFERIGEGIGSFQALCEIVGEAFFAFSMITGARITALTVDRRNPENTIVDFVVGAPADDEPAEPQRLTLGDFRQRLVGALLTDDTSLPPPTSDADVEQLQQHIGVRYLLLAPIYGYSLRRLIVTPASKDVSASSQLVLSHDGDELILDLNEFRTRVRTHVREELERASMGHRSAIDLTKVGEAELAAETGDHTRVLQLLASWPAPLAIFLRTPEGQMLAPEARSLIAKGLGLLGTACVELGEPQQGEEVLRLGIQYAQDGPVASDLFRRLGQAMISTGRHGEAIGPLRRSISLGAPPKLVWPMLARAFLERERYLAALTCVRESRSAGVEEPELVQEVRRIEEKLGSALTKWRGLVLTAKG
;
A
#
# COMPACT_ATOMS: atom_id res chain seq x y z
N MET A 1 -41.05 21.15 19.20
CA MET A 1 -40.47 20.91 17.88
C MET A 1 -40.57 22.19 17.09
N ARG A 2 -39.46 22.68 16.54
CA ARG A 2 -39.42 23.83 15.62
C ARG A 2 -38.81 23.35 14.31
N GLU A 3 -39.32 23.83 13.20
CA GLU A 3 -38.87 23.47 11.86
C GLU A 3 -38.43 24.74 11.14
N PHE A 4 -37.23 24.73 10.58
CA PHE A 4 -36.60 25.85 9.90
C PHE A 4 -36.37 25.48 8.43
N ASN A 5 -36.73 26.38 7.51
CA ASN A 5 -36.46 26.19 6.08
C ASN A 5 -34.99 26.54 5.75
N LEU A 6 -34.31 25.68 4.99
CA LEU A 6 -32.89 25.86 4.63
C LEU A 6 -32.66 26.47 3.24
N GLU A 7 -33.70 26.83 2.49
CA GLU A 7 -33.59 27.49 1.18
C GLU A 7 -32.65 28.71 1.20
N ALA A 8 -32.70 29.52 2.26
CA ALA A 8 -31.87 30.74 2.39
C ALA A 8 -30.37 30.45 2.64
N VAL A 9 -30.03 29.25 3.14
CA VAL A 9 -28.65 28.82 3.41
C VAL A 9 -28.17 27.75 2.44
N LYS A 10 -28.97 27.44 1.41
CA LYS A 10 -28.70 26.40 0.43
C LYS A 10 -27.54 26.79 -0.47
N THR A 11 -26.63 25.85 -0.66
CA THR A 11 -25.37 26.03 -1.39
C THR A 11 -25.30 25.22 -2.67
N ASP A 12 -26.37 24.53 -3.08
CA ASP A 12 -26.41 23.73 -4.31
C ASP A 12 -25.86 24.51 -5.52
N GLY A 13 -25.04 23.84 -6.34
CA GLY A 13 -24.43 24.44 -7.52
C GLY A 13 -23.36 25.52 -7.23
N TRP A 14 -22.88 25.67 -5.99
CA TRP A 14 -21.86 26.69 -5.68
C TRP A 14 -20.54 26.44 -6.39
N PHE A 15 -20.14 25.17 -6.51
CA PHE A 15 -18.83 24.79 -7.04
C PHE A 15 -18.76 25.03 -8.55
N GLU A 16 -19.82 24.69 -9.28
CA GLU A 16 -19.98 24.93 -10.71
C GLU A 16 -20.01 26.44 -11.02
N ARG A 17 -20.73 27.24 -10.21
CA ARG A 17 -20.77 28.69 -10.36
C ARG A 17 -19.41 29.35 -10.18
N ILE A 18 -18.57 28.84 -9.28
CA ILE A 18 -17.20 29.33 -9.13
C ILE A 18 -16.35 28.94 -10.34
N GLY A 19 -16.58 27.74 -10.90
CA GLY A 19 -15.89 27.27 -12.09
C GLY A 19 -16.09 28.16 -13.31
N GLU A 20 -17.26 28.77 -13.49
CA GLU A 20 -17.54 29.73 -14.57
C GLU A 20 -16.63 30.96 -14.56
N GLY A 21 -16.13 31.36 -13.38
CA GLY A 21 -15.28 32.54 -13.20
C GLY A 21 -13.76 32.27 -13.33
N ILE A 22 -13.33 31.02 -13.44
CA ILE A 22 -11.91 30.63 -13.42
C ILE A 22 -11.53 30.05 -14.78
N GLY A 23 -10.76 30.81 -15.57
CA GLY A 23 -10.38 30.43 -16.95
C GLY A 23 -9.63 29.10 -17.09
N SER A 24 -8.97 28.62 -16.02
CA SER A 24 -8.24 27.34 -15.99
C SER A 24 -8.88 26.31 -15.03
N PHE A 25 -10.17 26.46 -14.71
CA PHE A 25 -10.86 25.63 -13.71
C PHE A 25 -10.72 24.13 -13.96
N GLN A 26 -10.98 23.70 -15.20
CA GLN A 26 -10.93 22.29 -15.56
C GLN A 26 -9.51 21.72 -15.41
N ALA A 27 -8.48 22.45 -15.85
CA ALA A 27 -7.09 22.02 -15.71
C ALA A 27 -6.66 21.92 -14.24
N LEU A 28 -7.13 22.84 -13.38
CA LEU A 28 -6.87 22.78 -11.94
C LEU A 28 -7.55 21.55 -11.30
N CYS A 29 -8.81 21.29 -11.66
CA CYS A 29 -9.54 20.12 -11.18
C CYS A 29 -8.90 18.80 -11.66
N GLU A 30 -8.38 18.75 -12.89
CA GLU A 30 -7.67 17.59 -13.43
C GLU A 30 -6.36 17.32 -12.69
N ILE A 31 -5.60 18.35 -12.32
CA ILE A 31 -4.31 18.20 -11.63
C ILE A 31 -4.51 17.94 -10.13
N VAL A 32 -5.33 18.74 -9.47
CA VAL A 32 -5.49 18.73 -8.01
C VAL A 32 -6.55 17.70 -7.56
N GLY A 33 -7.49 17.36 -8.44
CA GLY A 33 -8.70 16.61 -8.12
C GLY A 33 -9.86 17.55 -7.77
N GLU A 34 -11.03 17.30 -8.35
CA GLU A 34 -12.23 18.12 -8.18
C GLU A 34 -12.61 18.35 -6.71
N ALA A 35 -12.70 17.27 -5.93
CA ALA A 35 -12.99 17.34 -4.51
C ALA A 35 -11.94 18.14 -3.72
N PHE A 36 -10.66 17.98 -4.03
CA PHE A 36 -9.58 18.71 -3.34
C PHE A 36 -9.52 20.19 -3.70
N PHE A 37 -9.90 20.55 -4.94
CA PHE A 37 -10.08 21.94 -5.31
C PHE A 37 -11.26 22.56 -4.54
N ALA A 38 -12.38 21.83 -4.39
CA ALA A 38 -13.48 22.27 -3.54
C ALA A 38 -13.02 22.42 -2.08
N PHE A 39 -12.24 21.47 -1.54
CA PHE A 39 -11.70 21.54 -0.17
C PHE A 39 -10.78 22.73 0.04
N SER A 40 -9.97 23.10 -0.96
CA SER A 40 -9.11 24.28 -0.87
C SER A 40 -9.93 25.56 -0.76
N MET A 41 -11.03 25.66 -1.51
CA MET A 41 -11.96 26.79 -1.41
C MET A 41 -12.65 26.86 -0.03
N ILE A 42 -13.13 25.71 0.48
CA ILE A 42 -13.82 25.65 1.78
C ILE A 42 -12.88 26.00 2.94
N THR A 43 -11.62 25.59 2.86
CA THR A 43 -10.60 25.88 3.89
C THR A 43 -9.93 27.25 3.72
N GLY A 44 -10.28 27.98 2.65
CA GLY A 44 -9.67 29.28 2.34
C GLY A 44 -8.22 29.19 1.84
N ALA A 45 -7.79 28.03 1.37
CA ALA A 45 -6.50 27.81 0.70
C ALA A 45 -6.62 28.14 -0.79
N ARG A 46 -6.15 29.32 -1.18
CA ARG A 46 -6.14 29.79 -2.57
C ARG A 46 -4.84 29.37 -3.26
N ILE A 47 -4.95 28.48 -4.24
CA ILE A 47 -3.81 28.05 -5.07
C ILE A 47 -3.38 29.21 -5.96
N THR A 48 -2.11 29.57 -5.92
CA THR A 48 -1.52 30.66 -6.72
C THR A 48 -0.69 30.14 -7.88
N ALA A 49 -0.01 29.00 -7.72
CA ALA A 49 0.72 28.34 -8.80
C ALA A 49 0.82 26.82 -8.59
N LEU A 50 1.04 26.09 -9.70
CA LEU A 50 1.31 24.66 -9.73
C LEU A 50 2.54 24.37 -10.58
N THR A 51 3.46 23.56 -10.06
CA THR A 51 4.59 23.01 -10.84
C THR A 51 4.37 21.52 -11.01
N VAL A 52 3.77 21.14 -12.15
CA VAL A 52 3.30 19.77 -12.41
C VAL A 52 4.45 18.80 -12.65
N ASP A 53 4.51 17.74 -11.85
CA ASP A 53 5.36 16.57 -12.13
C ASP A 53 4.54 15.50 -12.85
N ARG A 54 4.82 15.30 -14.14
CA ARG A 54 4.12 14.33 -14.99
C ARG A 54 4.49 12.88 -14.70
N ARG A 55 5.59 12.63 -13.99
CA ARG A 55 6.07 11.29 -13.66
C ARG A 55 5.48 10.83 -12.34
N ASN A 56 5.34 11.75 -11.38
CA ASN A 56 4.70 11.49 -10.10
C ASN A 56 3.79 12.66 -9.70
N PRO A 57 2.48 12.59 -9.98
CA PRO A 57 1.54 13.68 -9.69
C PRO A 57 1.57 14.17 -8.23
N GLU A 58 1.81 13.31 -7.24
CA GLU A 58 1.91 13.70 -5.82
C GLU A 58 3.08 14.65 -5.55
N ASN A 59 4.16 14.58 -6.35
CA ASN A 59 5.30 15.49 -6.25
C ASN A 59 5.05 16.84 -6.93
N THR A 60 3.88 17.04 -7.56
CA THR A 60 3.47 18.34 -8.08
C THR A 60 3.54 19.36 -6.95
N ILE A 61 4.26 20.45 -7.17
CA ILE A 61 4.42 21.49 -6.16
C ILE A 61 3.21 22.41 -6.24
N VAL A 62 2.54 22.59 -5.10
CA VAL A 62 1.40 23.50 -4.93
C VAL A 62 1.86 24.72 -4.15
N ASP A 63 1.84 25.87 -4.79
CA ASP A 63 2.01 27.17 -4.17
C ASP A 63 0.63 27.75 -3.86
N PHE A 64 0.37 28.11 -2.61
CA PHE A 64 -0.93 28.57 -2.15
C PHE A 64 -0.81 29.57 -0.99
N VAL A 65 -1.93 30.24 -0.70
CA VAL A 65 -2.06 31.20 0.40
C VAL A 65 -3.31 30.86 1.20
N VAL A 66 -3.25 30.96 2.53
CA VAL A 66 -4.39 30.66 3.41
C VAL A 66 -4.96 31.95 3.97
N GLY A 67 -6.27 32.14 3.86
CA GLY A 67 -6.98 33.31 4.38
C GLY A 67 -7.08 34.45 3.37
N ALA A 68 -7.94 35.42 3.70
CA ALA A 68 -8.03 36.67 2.94
C ALA A 68 -6.86 37.58 3.33
N PRO A 69 -6.29 38.36 2.40
CA PRO A 69 -5.37 39.43 2.77
C PRO A 69 -6.13 40.39 3.71
N ALA A 70 -5.71 40.47 4.97
CA ALA A 70 -6.13 41.57 5.84
C ALA A 70 -5.42 42.84 5.34
N ASP A 71 -6.06 44.00 5.47
CA ASP A 71 -5.63 45.26 4.86
C ASP A 71 -4.19 45.70 5.20
N ASP A 72 -3.53 45.09 6.19
CA ASP A 72 -2.18 45.45 6.65
C ASP A 72 -1.13 44.31 6.69
N GLU A 73 -1.46 43.05 6.37
CA GLU A 73 -0.47 41.96 6.31
C GLU A 73 -0.66 41.04 5.09
N PRO A 74 0.35 40.90 4.21
CA PRO A 74 0.28 39.98 3.09
C PRO A 74 0.25 38.54 3.62
N ALA A 75 -0.79 37.80 3.24
CA ALA A 75 -0.92 36.41 3.65
C ALA A 75 0.28 35.57 3.16
N GLU A 76 0.87 34.79 4.07
CA GLU A 76 2.14 34.11 3.83
C GLU A 76 2.01 33.05 2.72
N PRO A 77 2.87 33.11 1.68
CA PRO A 77 2.90 32.10 0.64
C PRO A 77 3.45 30.79 1.20
N GLN A 78 2.74 29.71 0.93
CA GLN A 78 3.09 28.37 1.38
C GLN A 78 3.28 27.45 0.19
N ARG A 79 4.21 26.51 0.34
CA ARG A 79 4.61 25.57 -0.69
C ARG A 79 4.59 24.16 -0.12
N LEU A 80 3.83 23.26 -0.76
CA LEU A 80 3.75 21.85 -0.39
C LEU A 80 3.77 20.96 -1.64
N THR A 81 4.06 19.68 -1.46
CA THR A 81 3.75 18.67 -2.47
C THR A 81 2.22 18.51 -2.58
N LEU A 82 1.71 18.01 -3.69
CA LEU A 82 0.28 17.79 -3.88
C LEU A 82 -0.25 16.80 -2.84
N GLY A 83 0.52 15.76 -2.50
CA GLY A 83 0.15 14.82 -1.45
C GLY A 83 0.03 15.47 -0.07
N ASP A 84 1.04 16.24 0.34
CA ASP A 84 1.01 16.95 1.62
C ASP A 84 -0.09 18.01 1.66
N PHE A 85 -0.33 18.69 0.54
CA PHE A 85 -1.41 19.66 0.39
C PHE A 85 -2.78 19.00 0.60
N ARG A 86 -3.05 17.86 -0.06
CA ARG A 86 -4.29 17.09 0.12
C ARG A 86 -4.51 16.64 1.56
N GLN A 87 -3.46 16.11 2.20
CA GLN A 87 -3.50 15.72 3.61
C GLN A 87 -3.83 16.91 4.53
N ARG A 88 -3.22 18.06 4.28
CA ARG A 88 -3.46 19.28 5.04
C ARG A 88 -4.90 19.78 4.90
N LEU A 89 -5.45 19.79 3.69
CA LEU A 89 -6.84 20.19 3.44
C LEU A 89 -7.81 19.30 4.21
N VAL A 90 -7.61 17.98 4.15
CA VAL A 90 -8.43 17.00 4.87
C VAL A 90 -8.30 17.18 6.38
N GLY A 91 -7.08 17.37 6.90
CA GLY A 91 -6.84 17.67 8.31
C GLY A 91 -7.59 18.92 8.78
N ALA A 92 -7.54 20.00 7.99
CA ALA A 92 -8.28 21.23 8.29
C ALA A 92 -9.81 20.98 8.32
N LEU A 93 -10.35 20.26 7.34
CA LEU A 93 -11.79 19.94 7.27
C LEU A 93 -12.28 19.05 8.41
N LEU A 94 -11.43 18.14 8.91
CA LEU A 94 -11.79 17.20 9.98
C LEU A 94 -11.69 17.79 11.40
N THR A 95 -11.15 19.00 11.55
CA THR A 95 -11.12 19.72 12.84
C THR A 95 -12.55 19.94 13.35
N ASP A 96 -12.84 19.48 14.57
CA ASP A 96 -14.17 19.58 15.16
C ASP A 96 -14.65 21.03 15.25
N ASP A 97 -15.84 21.29 14.72
CA ASP A 97 -16.55 22.55 14.93
C ASP A 97 -17.20 22.54 16.32
N THR A 98 -17.09 23.66 17.03
CA THR A 98 -17.85 23.85 18.27
C THR A 98 -19.33 23.94 17.92
N SER A 99 -20.15 23.03 18.45
CA SER A 99 -21.58 23.06 18.21
C SER A 99 -22.19 24.31 18.83
N LEU A 100 -22.57 25.26 17.98
CA LEU A 100 -23.24 26.49 18.40
C LEU A 100 -24.73 26.21 18.70
N PRO A 101 -25.37 27.02 19.58
CA PRO A 101 -26.75 26.80 20.00
C PRO A 101 -27.72 26.78 18.82
N PRO A 102 -28.88 26.10 18.96
CA PRO A 102 -29.88 26.02 17.90
C PRO A 102 -30.43 27.41 17.55
N PRO A 103 -30.82 27.61 16.28
CA PRO A 103 -31.33 28.90 15.80
C PRO A 103 -32.62 29.30 16.52
N THR A 104 -32.78 30.60 16.72
CA THR A 104 -33.95 31.17 17.38
C THR A 104 -35.08 31.52 16.41
N SER A 105 -34.75 31.81 15.14
CA SER A 105 -35.68 32.23 14.08
C SER A 105 -35.17 31.83 12.70
N ASP A 106 -36.08 31.52 11.77
CA ASP A 106 -35.80 31.23 10.34
C ASP A 106 -35.18 32.42 9.59
N ALA A 107 -35.38 33.65 10.08
CA ALA A 107 -34.80 34.86 9.50
C ALA A 107 -33.30 35.02 9.83
N ASP A 108 -32.80 34.28 10.81
CA ASP A 108 -31.40 34.36 11.26
C ASP A 108 -30.54 33.33 10.51
N VAL A 109 -30.23 33.68 9.26
CA VAL A 109 -29.41 32.90 8.33
C VAL A 109 -28.04 32.57 8.94
N GLU A 110 -27.46 33.50 9.69
CA GLU A 110 -26.14 33.34 10.31
C GLU A 110 -26.19 32.27 11.43
N GLN A 111 -27.19 32.32 12.31
CA GLN A 111 -27.38 31.28 13.33
C GLN A 111 -27.64 29.89 12.71
N LEU A 112 -28.40 29.81 11.61
CA LEU A 112 -28.62 28.55 10.88
C LEU A 112 -27.31 27.98 10.33
N GLN A 113 -26.50 28.83 9.68
CA GLN A 113 -25.20 28.45 9.13
C GLN A 113 -24.23 28.01 10.23
N GLN A 114 -24.19 28.73 11.35
CA GLN A 114 -23.34 28.42 12.49
C GLN A 114 -23.77 27.12 13.19
N HIS A 115 -25.08 26.89 13.35
CA HIS A 115 -25.60 25.70 14.01
C HIS A 115 -25.34 24.43 13.19
N ILE A 116 -25.50 24.47 11.86
CA ILE A 116 -25.21 23.34 10.97
C ILE A 116 -23.69 23.20 10.76
N GLY A 117 -23.01 24.33 10.60
CA GLY A 117 -21.61 24.47 10.27
C GLY A 117 -21.43 24.80 8.78
N VAL A 118 -20.84 25.96 8.49
CA VAL A 118 -20.63 26.47 7.12
C VAL A 118 -19.91 25.45 6.24
N ARG A 119 -18.92 24.75 6.80
CA ARG A 119 -18.17 23.70 6.09
C ARG A 119 -19.07 22.56 5.62
N TYR A 120 -20.00 22.12 6.45
CA TYR A 120 -20.94 21.04 6.09
C TYR A 120 -21.97 21.49 5.07
N LEU A 121 -22.38 22.75 5.10
CA LEU A 121 -23.23 23.33 4.05
C LEU A 121 -22.51 23.31 2.70
N LEU A 122 -21.23 23.67 2.64
CA LEU A 122 -20.47 23.67 1.39
C LEU A 122 -20.09 22.26 0.91
N LEU A 123 -19.81 21.32 1.83
CA LEU A 123 -19.49 19.92 1.51
C LEU A 123 -20.72 19.10 1.08
N ALA A 124 -21.92 19.40 1.60
CA ALA A 124 -23.15 18.69 1.27
C ALA A 124 -23.36 18.49 -0.25
N PRO A 125 -23.40 19.56 -1.07
CA PRO A 125 -23.67 19.43 -2.49
C PRO A 125 -22.53 18.74 -3.25
N ILE A 126 -21.28 18.80 -2.78
CA ILE A 126 -20.15 18.06 -3.38
C ILE A 126 -20.39 16.55 -3.32
N TYR A 127 -21.07 16.07 -2.27
CA TYR A 127 -21.45 14.66 -2.12
C TYR A 127 -22.91 14.39 -2.51
N GLY A 128 -23.56 15.30 -3.24
CA GLY A 128 -24.92 15.09 -3.72
C GLY A 128 -26.00 15.18 -2.64
N TYR A 129 -25.74 15.82 -1.50
CA TYR A 129 -26.76 16.13 -0.49
C TYR A 129 -27.37 17.50 -0.75
N SER A 130 -28.70 17.56 -0.87
CA SER A 130 -29.47 18.80 -0.93
C SER A 130 -30.24 18.98 0.37
N LEU A 131 -29.84 19.95 1.20
CA LEU A 131 -30.45 20.19 2.51
C LEU A 131 -31.76 20.98 2.34
N ARG A 132 -32.84 20.52 2.97
CA ARG A 132 -34.17 21.13 2.83
C ARG A 132 -34.66 21.80 4.11
N ARG A 133 -34.67 21.07 5.23
CA ARG A 133 -35.27 21.53 6.49
C ARG A 133 -34.44 21.11 7.68
N LEU A 134 -34.42 21.93 8.72
CA LEU A 134 -33.82 21.61 10.02
C LEU A 134 -34.95 21.51 11.06
N ILE A 135 -35.03 20.38 11.76
CA ILE A 135 -36.01 20.13 12.81
C ILE A 135 -35.27 20.13 14.15
N VAL A 136 -35.60 21.08 15.02
CA VAL A 136 -35.01 21.20 16.37
C VAL A 136 -36.05 20.77 17.41
N THR A 137 -35.69 19.77 18.19
CA THR A 137 -36.44 19.33 19.37
C THR A 137 -35.74 19.87 20.62
N PRO A 138 -36.36 20.82 21.35
CA PRO A 138 -35.75 21.37 22.56
C PRO A 138 -35.66 20.30 23.65
N ALA A 139 -34.66 20.42 24.52
CA ALA A 139 -34.51 19.53 25.66
C ALA A 139 -35.76 19.58 26.56
N SER A 140 -36.22 18.42 27.01
CA SER A 140 -37.25 18.27 28.04
C SER A 140 -36.66 17.56 29.26
N LYS A 141 -37.43 17.41 30.35
CA LYS A 141 -36.94 16.78 31.59
C LYS A 141 -36.37 15.37 31.39
N ASP A 142 -36.76 14.68 30.31
CA ASP A 142 -36.39 13.28 30.04
C ASP A 142 -35.67 13.09 28.68
N VAL A 143 -35.47 14.15 27.87
CA VAL A 143 -34.91 14.04 26.50
C VAL A 143 -33.94 15.18 26.23
N SER A 144 -32.72 14.86 25.82
CA SER A 144 -31.72 15.84 25.37
C SER A 144 -32.18 16.59 24.11
N ALA A 145 -31.73 17.84 23.94
CA ALA A 145 -32.00 18.57 22.71
C ALA A 145 -31.43 17.81 21.50
N SER A 146 -32.23 17.67 20.44
CA SER A 146 -31.81 17.03 19.19
C SER A 146 -32.12 17.92 17.99
N SER A 147 -31.22 17.88 17.01
CA SER A 147 -31.36 18.58 15.73
C SER A 147 -31.30 17.56 14.62
N GLN A 148 -32.32 17.54 13.76
CA GLN A 148 -32.45 16.63 12.64
C GLN A 148 -32.50 17.41 11.33
N LEU A 149 -31.88 16.88 10.28
CA LEU A 149 -31.89 17.43 8.94
C LEU A 149 -32.77 16.57 8.04
N VAL A 150 -33.71 17.22 7.37
CA VAL A 150 -34.40 16.68 6.20
C VAL A 150 -33.59 17.08 4.98
N LEU A 151 -33.09 16.09 4.25
CA LEU A 151 -32.24 16.27 3.09
C LEU A 151 -32.66 15.33 1.97
N SER A 152 -32.21 15.62 0.76
CA SER A 152 -32.36 14.74 -0.39
C SER A 152 -31.00 14.25 -0.87
N HIS A 153 -30.92 12.96 -1.20
CA HIS A 153 -29.74 12.32 -1.77
C HIS A 153 -30.20 11.33 -2.84
N ASP A 154 -29.65 11.41 -4.05
CA ASP A 154 -30.02 10.58 -5.20
C ASP A 154 -31.53 10.55 -5.53
N GLY A 155 -32.25 11.61 -5.15
CA GLY A 155 -33.70 11.74 -5.35
C GLY A 155 -34.57 11.25 -4.19
N ASP A 156 -33.99 10.55 -3.22
CA ASP A 156 -34.69 10.09 -2.01
C ASP A 156 -34.64 11.15 -0.90
N GLU A 157 -35.73 11.27 -0.13
CA GLU A 157 -35.77 12.12 1.06
C GLU A 157 -35.35 11.33 2.30
N LEU A 158 -34.37 11.86 3.03
CA LEU A 158 -33.77 11.26 4.22
C LEU A 158 -33.88 12.21 5.40
N ILE A 159 -34.08 11.65 6.59
CA ILE A 159 -34.06 12.38 7.85
C ILE A 159 -32.90 11.83 8.68
N LEU A 160 -31.92 12.68 9.01
CA LEU A 160 -30.74 12.30 9.77
C LEU A 160 -30.56 13.20 10.98
N ASP A 161 -30.04 12.68 12.09
CA ASP A 161 -29.54 13.54 13.15
C ASP A 161 -28.34 14.37 12.65
N LEU A 162 -28.24 15.63 13.08
CA LEU A 162 -27.21 16.56 12.63
C LEU A 162 -25.79 16.01 12.85
N ASN A 163 -25.55 15.36 13.99
CA ASN A 163 -24.26 14.74 14.29
C ASN A 163 -23.99 13.49 13.43
N GLU A 164 -25.03 12.75 13.04
CA GLU A 164 -24.91 11.64 12.12
C GLU A 164 -24.55 12.14 10.73
N PHE A 165 -25.24 13.18 10.23
CA PHE A 165 -24.92 13.85 8.97
C PHE A 165 -23.47 14.35 8.95
N ARG A 166 -23.03 15.07 9.99
CA ARG A 166 -21.62 15.51 10.13
C ARG A 166 -20.64 14.35 10.08
N THR A 167 -20.97 13.24 10.74
CA THR A 167 -20.12 12.05 10.73
C THR A 167 -20.05 11.42 9.34
N ARG A 168 -21.16 11.31 8.62
CA ARG A 168 -21.19 10.81 7.24
C ARG A 168 -20.36 11.69 6.30
N VAL A 169 -20.51 13.02 6.37
CA VAL A 169 -19.71 13.95 5.55
C VAL A 169 -18.22 13.83 5.87
N ARG A 170 -17.83 13.72 7.15
CA ARG A 170 -16.42 13.49 7.54
C ARG A 170 -15.88 12.16 7.02
N THR A 171 -16.71 11.11 6.98
CA THR A 171 -16.34 9.83 6.40
C THR A 171 -16.04 9.98 4.91
N HIS A 172 -16.91 10.64 4.14
CA HIS A 172 -16.67 10.92 2.72
C HIS A 172 -15.35 11.68 2.49
N VAL A 173 -15.06 12.70 3.30
CA VAL A 173 -13.79 13.47 3.21
C VAL A 173 -12.57 12.58 3.46
N ARG A 174 -12.64 11.61 4.38
CA ARG A 174 -11.55 10.64 4.61
C ARG A 174 -11.41 9.68 3.44
N GLU A 175 -12.52 9.17 2.92
CA GLU A 175 -12.55 8.26 1.78
C GLU A 175 -12.00 8.90 0.50
N GLU A 176 -12.17 10.21 0.30
CA GLU A 176 -11.53 10.94 -0.82
C GLU A 176 -10.01 10.94 -0.73
N LEU A 177 -9.44 11.12 0.49
CA LEU A 177 -8.00 11.04 0.71
C LEU A 177 -7.48 9.62 0.47
N GLU A 178 -8.21 8.61 0.95
CA GLU A 178 -7.89 7.21 0.71
C GLU A 178 -7.94 6.89 -0.78
N ARG A 179 -8.97 7.33 -1.52
CA ARG A 179 -9.06 7.13 -2.97
C ARG A 179 -7.91 7.80 -3.73
N ALA A 180 -7.58 9.04 -3.40
CA ALA A 180 -6.47 9.77 -4.04
C ALA A 180 -5.11 9.12 -3.79
N SER A 181 -4.90 8.59 -2.57
CA SER A 181 -3.68 7.87 -2.21
C SER A 181 -3.65 6.43 -2.77
N MET A 182 -4.81 5.77 -2.93
CA MET A 182 -4.93 4.46 -3.58
C MET A 182 -4.61 4.52 -5.08
N GLY A 183 -4.93 5.62 -5.78
CA GLY A 183 -4.49 5.87 -7.15
C GLY A 183 -2.96 5.79 -7.34
N HIS A 184 -2.20 6.06 -6.27
CA HIS A 184 -0.73 6.00 -6.20
C HIS A 184 -0.17 4.74 -5.53
N ARG A 185 -1.00 3.83 -4.99
CA ARG A 185 -0.52 2.49 -4.59
C ARG A 185 0.03 1.68 -5.78
N SER A 186 -0.17 2.16 -7.01
CA SER A 186 0.42 1.63 -8.25
C SER A 186 1.85 2.12 -8.53
N ALA A 187 2.31 3.20 -7.89
CA ALA A 187 3.68 3.69 -8.04
C ALA A 187 4.62 2.83 -7.18
N ILE A 188 5.44 2.01 -7.83
CA ILE A 188 6.44 1.16 -7.18
C ILE A 188 7.53 2.05 -6.60
N ASP A 189 7.50 2.24 -5.29
CA ASP A 189 8.49 3.04 -4.56
C ASP A 189 9.68 2.18 -4.13
N LEU A 190 10.77 2.23 -4.90
CA LEU A 190 11.98 1.46 -4.65
C LEU A 190 12.69 1.83 -3.34
N THR A 191 12.38 2.98 -2.73
CA THR A 191 13.00 3.36 -1.44
C THR A 191 12.56 2.45 -0.30
N LYS A 192 11.36 1.86 -0.40
CA LYS A 192 10.80 0.94 0.60
C LYS A 192 11.53 -0.40 0.69
N VAL A 193 12.38 -0.74 -0.28
CA VAL A 193 13.16 -2.00 -0.24
C VAL A 193 14.08 -2.02 0.98
N GLY A 194 14.72 -0.89 1.31
CA GLY A 194 15.60 -0.80 2.47
C GLY A 194 14.87 -1.01 3.80
N GLU A 195 13.68 -0.42 3.94
CA GLU A 195 12.82 -0.64 5.12
C GLU A 195 12.32 -2.08 5.20
N ALA A 196 11.96 -2.68 4.07
CA ALA A 196 11.52 -4.07 4.01
C ALA A 196 12.64 -5.06 4.34
N GLU A 197 13.89 -4.74 3.99
CA GLU A 197 15.06 -5.54 4.40
C GLU A 197 15.23 -5.53 5.92
N LEU A 198 15.23 -4.35 6.53
CA LEU A 198 15.33 -4.22 7.99
C LEU A 198 14.21 -4.96 8.70
N ALA A 199 12.97 -4.86 8.20
CA ALA A 199 11.83 -5.61 8.74
C ALA A 199 11.99 -7.13 8.57
N ALA A 200 12.55 -7.59 7.45
CA ALA A 200 12.80 -9.01 7.23
C ALA A 200 13.91 -9.55 8.15
N GLU A 201 14.95 -8.76 8.43
CA GLU A 201 16.03 -9.13 9.35
C GLU A 201 15.56 -9.26 10.81
N THR A 202 14.58 -8.45 11.22
CA THR A 202 13.95 -8.55 12.55
C THR A 202 12.85 -9.62 12.63
N GLY A 203 12.53 -10.29 11.52
CA GLY A 203 11.46 -11.30 11.44
C GLY A 203 10.05 -10.71 11.36
N ASP A 204 9.90 -9.40 11.17
CA ASP A 204 8.59 -8.75 11.01
C ASP A 204 8.05 -8.90 9.57
N HIS A 205 7.61 -10.11 9.26
CA HIS A 205 7.05 -10.45 7.94
C HIS A 205 5.75 -9.68 7.64
N THR A 206 4.99 -9.28 8.66
CA THR A 206 3.78 -8.46 8.51
C THR A 206 4.13 -7.07 7.98
N ARG A 207 5.19 -6.46 8.50
CA ARG A 207 5.67 -5.16 8.02
C ARG A 207 6.19 -5.23 6.60
N VAL A 208 6.88 -6.31 6.22
CA VAL A 208 7.30 -6.53 4.82
C VAL A 208 6.09 -6.55 3.87
N LEU A 209 5.01 -7.24 4.27
CA LEU A 209 3.78 -7.29 3.49
C LEU A 209 3.15 -5.89 3.36
N GLN A 210 3.05 -5.12 4.46
CA GLN A 210 2.52 -3.75 4.41
C GLN A 210 3.28 -2.84 3.44
N LEU A 211 4.60 -3.00 3.34
CA LEU A 211 5.45 -2.16 2.49
C LEU A 211 5.37 -2.54 1.01
N LEU A 212 5.28 -3.83 0.70
CA LEU A 212 5.52 -4.35 -0.65
C LEU A 212 4.31 -5.05 -1.29
N ALA A 213 3.21 -5.32 -0.57
CA ALA A 213 2.08 -6.10 -1.09
C ALA A 213 1.43 -5.54 -2.38
N SER A 214 1.56 -4.24 -2.63
CA SER A 214 1.01 -3.62 -3.85
C SER A 214 1.87 -3.85 -5.10
N TRP A 215 3.06 -4.42 -4.98
CA TRP A 215 4.04 -4.53 -6.07
C TRP A 215 3.74 -5.59 -7.15
N PRO A 216 3.26 -6.81 -6.84
CA PRO A 216 3.24 -7.90 -7.82
C PRO A 216 2.38 -7.62 -9.06
N ALA A 217 1.16 -7.09 -8.88
CA ALA A 217 0.24 -6.78 -9.98
C ALA A 217 0.80 -5.73 -10.97
N PRO A 218 1.21 -4.51 -10.55
CA PRO A 218 1.74 -3.51 -11.47
C PRO A 218 3.06 -3.94 -12.11
N LEU A 219 3.94 -4.63 -11.37
CA LEU A 219 5.20 -5.15 -11.94
C LEU A 219 4.96 -6.22 -13.00
N ALA A 220 4.01 -7.13 -12.79
CA ALA A 220 3.69 -8.15 -13.79
C ALA A 220 3.18 -7.56 -15.11
N ILE A 221 2.45 -6.44 -15.05
CA ILE A 221 2.00 -5.70 -16.23
C ILE A 221 3.17 -4.92 -16.85
N PHE A 222 3.93 -4.19 -16.03
CA PHE A 222 5.04 -3.35 -16.48
C PHE A 222 6.15 -4.14 -17.16
N LEU A 223 6.47 -5.35 -16.67
CA LEU A 223 7.47 -6.22 -17.29
C LEU A 223 7.12 -6.59 -18.74
N ARG A 224 5.84 -6.58 -19.11
CA ARG A 224 5.40 -6.91 -20.48
C ARG A 224 5.51 -5.72 -21.44
N THR A 225 5.79 -4.51 -20.95
CA THR A 225 5.94 -3.33 -21.81
C THR A 225 7.38 -3.18 -22.30
N PRO A 226 7.62 -2.47 -23.43
CA PRO A 226 8.97 -2.17 -23.90
C PRO A 226 9.81 -1.43 -22.86
N GLU A 227 9.20 -0.53 -22.09
CA GLU A 227 9.87 0.25 -21.04
C GLU A 227 10.35 -0.64 -19.89
N GLY A 228 9.54 -1.62 -19.46
CA GLY A 228 9.97 -2.62 -18.47
C GLY A 228 11.14 -3.48 -18.97
N GLN A 229 11.16 -3.81 -20.26
CA GLN A 229 12.27 -4.51 -20.90
C GLN A 229 13.53 -3.66 -21.08
N MET A 230 13.44 -2.34 -20.91
CA MET A 230 14.58 -1.41 -20.97
C MET A 230 15.06 -0.92 -19.59
N LEU A 231 14.49 -1.42 -18.49
CA LEU A 231 14.92 -1.09 -17.13
C LEU A 231 16.43 -1.29 -16.92
N ALA A 232 17.05 -0.33 -16.22
CA ALA A 232 18.44 -0.42 -15.80
C ALA A 232 18.70 -1.66 -14.92
N PRO A 233 19.88 -2.32 -15.04
CA PRO A 233 20.22 -3.50 -14.24
C PRO A 233 20.11 -3.31 -12.72
N GLU A 234 20.42 -2.11 -12.23
CA GLU A 234 20.35 -1.75 -10.82
C GLU A 234 18.90 -1.72 -10.32
N ALA A 235 18.01 -1.08 -11.10
CA ALA A 235 16.58 -1.03 -10.78
C ALA A 235 15.95 -2.43 -10.81
N ARG A 236 16.32 -3.27 -11.78
CA ARG A 236 15.90 -4.68 -11.82
C ARG A 236 16.35 -5.45 -10.60
N SER A 237 17.59 -5.25 -10.18
CA SER A 237 18.15 -5.93 -9.00
C SER A 237 17.42 -5.53 -7.71
N LEU A 238 17.08 -4.24 -7.55
CA LEU A 238 16.29 -3.76 -6.42
C LEU A 238 14.86 -4.32 -6.44
N ILE A 239 14.20 -4.31 -7.60
CA ILE A 239 12.85 -4.88 -7.75
C ILE A 239 12.87 -6.38 -7.43
N ALA A 240 13.83 -7.11 -7.97
CA ALA A 240 14.02 -8.53 -7.72
C ALA A 240 14.25 -8.81 -6.22
N LYS A 241 15.05 -7.99 -5.54
CA LYS A 241 15.30 -8.09 -4.10
C LYS A 241 14.02 -7.85 -3.29
N GLY A 242 13.28 -6.79 -3.59
CA GLY A 242 11.99 -6.50 -2.95
C GLY A 242 10.97 -7.63 -3.12
N LEU A 243 10.81 -8.15 -4.34
CA LEU A 243 9.96 -9.32 -4.61
C LEU A 243 10.45 -10.56 -3.87
N GLY A 244 11.77 -10.75 -3.71
CA GLY A 244 12.35 -11.82 -2.90
C GLY A 244 11.95 -11.76 -1.42
N LEU A 245 11.96 -10.56 -0.83
CA LEU A 245 11.56 -10.32 0.56
C LEU A 245 10.06 -10.56 0.74
N LEU A 246 9.24 -9.98 -0.14
CA LEU A 246 7.79 -10.17 -0.12
C LEU A 246 7.41 -11.64 -0.28
N GLY A 247 8.00 -12.34 -1.25
CA GLY A 247 7.72 -13.75 -1.48
C GLY A 247 8.11 -14.63 -0.29
N THR A 248 9.21 -14.31 0.40
CA THR A 248 9.60 -15.00 1.64
C THR A 248 8.59 -14.70 2.76
N ALA A 249 8.20 -13.44 2.94
CA ALA A 249 7.22 -13.05 3.95
C ALA A 249 5.87 -13.75 3.74
N CYS A 250 5.37 -13.86 2.51
CA CYS A 250 4.15 -14.62 2.20
C CYS A 250 4.26 -16.10 2.62
N VAL A 251 5.40 -16.75 2.37
CA VAL A 251 5.62 -18.15 2.78
C VAL A 251 5.59 -18.29 4.31
N GLU A 252 6.28 -17.41 5.03
CA GLU A 252 6.34 -17.44 6.50
C GLU A 252 4.98 -17.10 7.15
N LEU A 253 4.15 -16.28 6.49
CA LEU A 253 2.79 -15.96 6.93
C LEU A 253 1.74 -17.03 6.57
N GLY A 254 2.16 -18.15 5.95
CA GLY A 254 1.27 -19.26 5.65
C GLY A 254 0.58 -19.20 4.27
N GLU A 255 1.04 -18.33 3.37
CA GLU A 255 0.56 -18.20 2.00
C GLU A 255 1.62 -18.65 0.97
N PRO A 256 2.02 -19.94 0.95
CA PRO A 256 3.16 -20.38 0.16
C PRO A 256 2.93 -20.29 -1.36
N GLN A 257 1.70 -20.49 -1.85
CA GLN A 257 1.40 -20.38 -3.28
C GLN A 257 1.63 -18.96 -3.79
N GLN A 258 1.11 -17.97 -3.06
CA GLN A 258 1.31 -16.55 -3.41
C GLN A 258 2.80 -16.18 -3.29
N GLY A 259 3.48 -16.65 -2.25
CA GLY A 259 4.92 -16.45 -2.11
C GLY A 259 5.74 -17.00 -3.29
N GLU A 260 5.41 -18.19 -3.79
CA GLU A 260 6.04 -18.77 -4.97
C GLU A 260 5.79 -17.95 -6.24
N GLU A 261 4.58 -17.46 -6.46
CA GLU A 261 4.25 -16.61 -7.62
C GLU A 261 5.05 -15.30 -7.61
N VAL A 262 5.15 -14.67 -6.44
CA VAL A 262 5.95 -13.46 -6.23
C VAL A 262 7.43 -13.74 -6.47
N LEU A 263 7.97 -14.85 -5.98
CA LEU A 263 9.36 -15.26 -6.21
C LEU A 263 9.65 -15.52 -7.70
N ARG A 264 8.71 -16.15 -8.42
CA ARG A 264 8.84 -16.36 -9.87
C ARG A 264 8.84 -15.06 -10.64
N LEU A 265 8.01 -14.09 -10.25
CA LEU A 265 8.06 -12.74 -10.82
C LEU A 265 9.41 -12.08 -10.54
N GLY A 266 9.93 -12.20 -9.31
CA GLY A 266 11.26 -11.71 -8.95
C GLY A 266 12.37 -12.29 -9.83
N ILE A 267 12.30 -13.59 -10.13
CA ILE A 267 13.26 -14.26 -11.04
C ILE A 267 13.19 -13.68 -12.45
N GLN A 268 12.00 -13.35 -12.96
CA GLN A 268 11.86 -12.74 -14.28
C GLN A 268 12.53 -11.36 -14.35
N TYR A 269 12.45 -10.57 -13.27
CA TYR A 269 13.16 -9.30 -13.15
C TYR A 269 14.67 -9.47 -12.98
N ALA A 270 15.09 -10.44 -12.18
CA ALA A 270 16.50 -10.72 -11.93
C ALA A 270 17.23 -11.22 -13.18
N GLN A 271 16.53 -11.95 -14.07
CA GLN A 271 17.14 -12.65 -15.21
C GLN A 271 18.33 -13.51 -14.74
N ASP A 272 19.52 -13.34 -15.33
CA ASP A 272 20.77 -13.96 -14.89
C ASP A 272 21.65 -13.00 -14.06
N GLY A 273 21.04 -11.96 -13.47
CA GLY A 273 21.70 -10.99 -12.61
C GLY A 273 22.13 -11.56 -11.25
N PRO A 274 22.91 -10.79 -10.46
CA PRO A 274 23.54 -11.28 -9.23
C PRO A 274 22.55 -11.73 -8.15
N VAL A 275 21.32 -11.18 -8.15
CA VAL A 275 20.26 -11.50 -7.18
C VAL A 275 19.50 -12.78 -7.54
N ALA A 276 19.61 -13.26 -8.78
CA ALA A 276 18.86 -14.43 -9.25
C ALA A 276 19.21 -15.70 -8.46
N SER A 277 20.48 -15.86 -8.08
CA SER A 277 20.95 -17.01 -7.30
C SER A 277 20.19 -17.15 -5.97
N ASP A 278 19.98 -16.04 -5.26
CA ASP A 278 19.26 -15.99 -3.98
C ASP A 278 17.77 -16.25 -4.15
N LEU A 279 17.15 -15.71 -5.21
CA LEU A 279 15.73 -15.94 -5.50
C LEU A 279 15.44 -17.40 -5.83
N PHE A 280 16.28 -18.06 -6.64
CA PHE A 280 16.14 -19.49 -6.91
C PHE A 280 16.31 -20.34 -5.64
N ARG A 281 17.20 -19.93 -4.73
CA ARG A 281 17.37 -20.57 -3.41
C ARG A 281 16.09 -20.45 -2.57
N ARG A 282 15.53 -19.24 -2.45
CA ARG A 282 14.29 -18.97 -1.71
C ARG A 282 13.11 -19.74 -2.28
N LEU A 283 12.98 -19.79 -3.60
CA LEU A 283 11.95 -20.60 -4.27
C LEU A 283 12.10 -22.09 -3.95
N GLY A 284 13.32 -22.61 -4.00
CA GLY A 284 13.62 -24.00 -3.60
C GLY A 284 13.28 -24.27 -2.13
N GLN A 285 13.55 -23.32 -1.22
CA GLN A 285 13.19 -23.43 0.20
C GLN A 285 11.68 -23.51 0.40
N ALA A 286 10.92 -22.63 -0.27
CA ALA A 286 9.46 -22.60 -0.22
C ALA A 286 8.83 -23.92 -0.73
N MET A 287 9.42 -24.51 -1.77
CA MET A 287 9.00 -25.83 -2.25
C MET A 287 9.34 -26.95 -1.26
N ILE A 288 10.45 -26.86 -0.53
CA ILE A 288 10.79 -27.83 0.52
C ILE A 288 9.82 -27.72 1.70
N SER A 289 9.49 -26.50 2.15
CA SER A 289 8.56 -26.30 3.28
C SER A 289 7.15 -26.80 3.00
N THR A 290 6.74 -26.81 1.73
CA THR A 290 5.45 -27.36 1.26
C THR A 290 5.50 -28.85 0.90
N GLY A 291 6.62 -29.55 1.14
CA GLY A 291 6.76 -30.98 0.84
C GLY A 291 6.98 -31.31 -0.64
N ARG A 292 7.10 -30.30 -1.51
CA ARG A 292 7.33 -30.44 -2.96
C ARG A 292 8.81 -30.62 -3.30
N HIS A 293 9.45 -31.58 -2.63
CA HIS A 293 10.89 -31.84 -2.72
C HIS A 293 11.40 -32.12 -4.14
N GLY A 294 10.58 -32.75 -4.99
CA GLY A 294 10.94 -33.03 -6.37
C GLY A 294 11.08 -31.78 -7.24
N GLU A 295 10.20 -30.81 -7.04
CA GLU A 295 10.19 -29.55 -7.80
C GLU A 295 11.29 -28.60 -7.32
N ALA A 296 11.63 -28.65 -6.03
CA ALA A 296 12.70 -27.85 -5.43
C ALA A 296 14.09 -28.10 -6.06
N ILE A 297 14.35 -29.30 -6.59
CA ILE A 297 15.66 -29.68 -7.14
C ILE A 297 16.11 -28.76 -8.28
N GLY A 298 15.19 -28.38 -9.17
CA GLY A 298 15.48 -27.53 -10.32
C GLY A 298 15.98 -26.13 -9.91
N PRO A 299 15.18 -25.37 -9.14
CA PRO A 299 15.58 -24.07 -8.58
C PRO A 299 16.88 -24.14 -7.78
N LEU A 300 17.05 -25.13 -6.89
CA LEU A 300 18.26 -25.24 -6.06
C LEU A 300 19.53 -25.48 -6.92
N ARG A 301 19.45 -26.30 -7.97
CA ARG A 301 20.56 -26.48 -8.91
C ARG A 301 20.89 -25.19 -9.68
N ARG A 302 19.86 -24.47 -10.13
CA ARG A 302 20.04 -23.18 -10.81
C ARG A 302 20.70 -22.15 -9.89
N SER A 303 20.28 -22.12 -8.62
CA SER A 303 20.89 -21.28 -7.59
C SER A 303 22.39 -21.53 -7.44
N ILE A 304 22.82 -22.79 -7.36
CA ILE A 304 24.25 -23.16 -7.31
C ILE A 304 24.98 -22.70 -8.57
N SER A 305 24.41 -22.92 -9.76
CA SER A 305 25.05 -22.52 -11.02
C SER A 305 25.25 -21.01 -11.16
N LEU A 306 24.45 -20.22 -10.44
CA LEU A 306 24.52 -18.75 -10.40
C LEU A 306 25.37 -18.24 -9.22
N GLY A 307 26.06 -19.12 -8.48
CA GLY A 307 27.01 -18.73 -7.44
C GLY A 307 26.42 -18.53 -6.05
N ALA A 308 25.26 -19.10 -5.74
CA ALA A 308 24.72 -19.06 -4.38
C ALA A 308 25.67 -19.72 -3.36
N PRO A 309 25.71 -19.26 -2.09
CA PRO A 309 26.60 -19.81 -1.07
C PRO A 309 26.42 -21.33 -0.90
N PRO A 310 27.46 -22.14 -1.20
CA PRO A 310 27.37 -23.61 -1.17
C PRO A 310 26.85 -24.15 0.17
N LYS A 311 27.27 -23.54 1.29
CA LYS A 311 26.84 -23.91 2.65
C LYS A 311 25.31 -23.87 2.84
N LEU A 312 24.62 -22.95 2.16
CA LEU A 312 23.18 -22.80 2.30
C LEU A 312 22.42 -23.77 1.38
N VAL A 313 22.91 -23.99 0.17
CA VAL A 313 22.13 -24.70 -0.87
C VAL A 313 22.34 -26.21 -0.86
N TRP A 314 23.56 -26.70 -0.62
CA TRP A 314 23.85 -28.14 -0.66
C TRP A 314 23.06 -28.97 0.37
N PRO A 315 22.87 -28.53 1.62
CA PRO A 315 22.04 -29.25 2.58
C PRO A 315 20.58 -29.36 2.13
N MET A 316 20.01 -28.27 1.59
CA MET A 316 18.64 -28.24 1.06
C MET A 316 18.48 -29.24 -0.10
N LEU A 317 19.46 -29.26 -1.00
CA LEU A 317 19.46 -30.16 -2.16
C LEU A 317 19.64 -31.62 -1.73
N ALA A 318 20.48 -31.90 -0.74
CA ALA A 318 20.63 -33.23 -0.13
C ALA A 318 19.30 -33.72 0.44
N ARG A 319 18.59 -32.88 1.21
CA ARG A 319 17.26 -33.17 1.75
C ARG A 319 16.25 -33.44 0.65
N ALA A 320 16.22 -32.59 -0.39
CA ALA A 320 15.33 -32.78 -1.53
C ALA A 320 15.56 -34.13 -2.25
N PHE A 321 16.82 -34.55 -2.43
CA PHE A 321 17.12 -35.86 -3.00
C PHE A 321 16.78 -37.03 -2.08
N LEU A 322 16.93 -36.87 -0.76
CA LEU A 322 16.58 -37.90 0.22
C LEU A 322 15.09 -38.21 0.22
N GLU A 323 14.25 -37.17 0.21
CA GLU A 323 12.79 -37.33 0.13
C GLU A 323 12.31 -37.88 -1.21
N ARG A 324 13.17 -37.85 -2.23
CA ARG A 324 12.95 -38.50 -3.54
C ARG A 324 13.65 -39.85 -3.66
N GLU A 325 14.19 -40.38 -2.56
CA GLU A 325 14.91 -41.66 -2.48
C GLU A 325 16.10 -41.77 -3.47
N ARG A 326 16.66 -40.63 -3.89
CA ARG A 326 17.84 -40.56 -4.76
C ARG A 326 19.11 -40.55 -3.90
N TYR A 327 19.36 -41.63 -3.17
CA TYR A 327 20.41 -41.68 -2.13
C TYR A 327 21.83 -41.42 -2.63
N LEU A 328 22.17 -41.81 -3.86
CA LEU A 328 23.49 -41.52 -4.43
C LEU A 328 23.68 -40.02 -4.71
N ALA A 329 22.66 -39.35 -5.25
CA ALA A 329 22.70 -37.91 -5.48
C ALA A 329 22.74 -37.13 -4.16
N ALA A 330 21.96 -37.59 -3.16
CA ALA A 330 22.01 -37.05 -1.81
C ALA A 330 23.40 -37.19 -1.18
N LEU A 331 24.05 -38.35 -1.33
CA LEU A 331 25.42 -38.57 -0.84
C LEU A 331 26.42 -37.58 -1.45
N THR A 332 26.33 -37.33 -2.76
CA THR A 332 27.17 -36.31 -3.41
C THR A 332 26.91 -34.94 -2.81
N CYS A 333 25.64 -34.54 -2.63
CA CYS A 333 25.30 -33.25 -2.03
C CYS A 333 25.82 -33.13 -0.59
N VAL A 334 25.72 -34.17 0.23
CA VAL A 334 26.28 -34.18 1.61
C VAL A 334 27.79 -34.02 1.60
N ARG A 335 28.49 -34.63 0.64
CA ARG A 335 29.95 -34.45 0.49
C ARG A 335 30.30 -33.01 0.10
N GLU A 336 29.52 -32.41 -0.79
CA GLU A 336 29.69 -31.00 -1.16
C GLU A 336 29.31 -30.04 -0.01
N SER A 337 28.31 -30.38 0.82
CA SER A 337 28.02 -29.64 2.05
C SER A 337 29.22 -29.65 3.01
N ARG A 338 29.85 -30.82 3.21
CA ARG A 338 31.05 -30.94 4.06
C ARG A 338 32.24 -30.18 3.47
N SER A 339 32.49 -30.28 2.16
CA SER A 339 33.59 -29.55 1.51
C SER A 339 33.38 -28.04 1.57
N ALA A 340 32.11 -27.59 1.54
CA ALA A 340 31.74 -26.19 1.73
C ALA A 340 31.91 -25.70 3.18
N GLY A 341 32.12 -26.59 4.16
CA GLY A 341 32.28 -26.26 5.57
C GLY A 341 30.97 -26.17 6.37
N VAL A 342 29.98 -26.99 6.01
CA VAL A 342 28.80 -27.26 6.87
C VAL A 342 29.22 -28.21 8.00
N GLU A 343 28.81 -27.91 9.22
CA GLU A 343 29.18 -28.67 10.41
C GLU A 343 28.56 -30.08 10.39
N GLU A 344 29.32 -31.07 10.86
CA GLU A 344 28.90 -32.47 10.86
C GLU A 344 27.56 -32.72 11.57
N PRO A 345 27.25 -32.09 12.73
CA PRO A 345 25.96 -32.25 13.42
C PRO A 345 24.74 -31.90 12.56
N GLU A 346 24.86 -30.94 11.63
CA GLU A 346 23.76 -30.51 10.76
C GLU A 346 23.42 -31.55 9.67
N LEU A 347 24.33 -32.48 9.38
CA LEU A 347 24.21 -33.48 8.32
C LEU A 347 23.96 -34.90 8.85
N VAL A 348 23.97 -35.10 10.18
CA VAL A 348 23.91 -36.45 10.81
C VAL A 348 22.68 -37.23 10.36
N GLN A 349 21.51 -36.58 10.32
CA GLN A 349 20.26 -37.26 9.96
C GLN A 349 20.27 -37.71 8.50
N GLU A 350 20.72 -36.82 7.61
CA GLU A 350 20.86 -37.07 6.19
C GLU A 350 21.88 -38.20 5.92
N VAL A 351 23.06 -38.15 6.54
CA VAL A 351 24.09 -39.19 6.45
C VAL A 351 23.56 -40.54 6.91
N ARG A 352 22.92 -40.58 8.08
CA ARG A 352 22.37 -41.82 8.64
C ARG A 352 21.36 -42.48 7.70
N ARG A 353 20.41 -41.72 7.15
CA ARG A 353 19.42 -42.25 6.19
C ARG A 353 20.07 -42.79 4.92
N ILE A 354 21.13 -42.13 4.44
CA ILE A 354 21.90 -42.58 3.27
C ILE A 354 22.64 -43.89 3.58
N GLU A 355 23.30 -43.97 4.73
CA GLU A 355 24.06 -45.16 5.14
C GLU A 355 23.17 -46.36 5.41
N GLU A 356 22.00 -46.17 6.05
CA GLU A 356 21.01 -47.22 6.26
C GLU A 356 20.50 -47.80 4.93
N LYS A 357 20.33 -46.96 3.91
CA LYS A 357 19.77 -47.38 2.60
C LYS A 357 20.81 -47.93 1.64
N LEU A 358 22.01 -47.35 1.58
CA LEU A 358 23.08 -47.83 0.69
C LEU A 358 23.89 -48.97 1.31
N GLY A 359 23.93 -49.07 2.64
CA GLY A 359 24.46 -50.20 3.39
C GLY A 359 25.83 -50.68 2.93
N SER A 360 25.96 -51.99 2.73
CA SER A 360 27.23 -52.65 2.37
C SER A 360 27.78 -52.23 1.00
N ALA A 361 26.93 -51.76 0.08
CA ALA A 361 27.37 -51.27 -1.23
C ALA A 361 28.20 -49.99 -1.09
N LEU A 362 27.80 -49.10 -0.18
CA LEU A 362 28.55 -47.87 0.11
C LEU A 362 29.92 -48.18 0.73
N THR A 363 30.00 -49.13 1.66
CA THR A 363 31.26 -49.56 2.29
C THR A 363 32.23 -50.14 1.26
N LYS A 364 31.75 -51.02 0.37
CA LYS A 364 32.57 -51.57 -0.73
C LYS A 364 33.08 -50.48 -1.66
N TRP A 365 32.23 -49.53 -2.03
CA TRP A 365 32.63 -48.41 -2.88
C TRP A 365 33.66 -47.49 -2.19
N ARG A 366 33.48 -47.16 -0.90
CA ARG A 366 34.46 -46.38 -0.13
C ARG A 366 35.83 -47.06 -0.10
N GLY A 367 35.87 -48.40 0.06
CA GLY A 367 37.11 -49.19 0.01
C GLY A 367 37.81 -49.12 -1.36
N LEU A 368 37.06 -49.18 -2.46
CA LEU A 368 37.61 -49.03 -3.82
C LEU A 368 38.15 -47.62 -4.09
N VAL A 369 37.48 -46.58 -3.61
CA VAL A 369 37.94 -45.19 -3.81
C VAL A 369 39.20 -44.88 -3.00
N LEU A 370 39.32 -45.42 -1.79
CA LEU A 370 40.51 -45.25 -0.95
C LEU A 370 41.73 -45.99 -1.52
N THR A 371 41.53 -47.19 -2.07
CA THR A 371 42.60 -47.99 -2.71
C THR A 371 43.02 -47.44 -4.08
N ALA A 372 42.16 -46.66 -4.75
CA ALA A 372 42.50 -45.99 -6.02
C ALA A 372 43.19 -44.62 -5.85
N LYS A 373 43.25 -44.07 -4.63
CA LYS A 373 43.90 -42.79 -4.31
C LYS A 373 45.26 -42.94 -3.59
N GLY A 374 45.61 -44.14 -3.17
CA GLY A 374 46.97 -44.51 -2.74
C GLY A 374 47.72 -45.13 -3.90
#